data_AF-J3MQ31-F1
#
_entry.id   AF-J3MQ31-F1
#
_cell.length_a   1.000
_cell.length_b   1.000
_cell.length_c   1.000
_cell.angle_alpha   90.00
_cell.angle_beta   90.00
_cell.angle_gamma   90.00
#
_symmetry.space_group_name_H-M   'P 1'
#
loop_
_entity.id
_entity.type
_entity.pdbx_description
1 polymer ?
#
loop_
_entity_poly.entity_id
_entity_poly.type
_entity_poly.pdbx_seq_one_letter_code
_entity_poly.pdbx_strand_id
1 'polypeptide(L)'
;MNHADGAHTDNPVPRTVSNLLVHVLGTHVDHVHDIVTRLETELDSIELQLDKGGHFMRKLLLDGRRFPKMHLDLQRLLQVVSHGDQVFPRVKEKCASKSWFTSEDVVALEDLIGRLRRLKENLGFITNRVTTLQASLDSWQSEQINKSLYYLSFLSIIFLPLSIVTGVFGMNVGGVPWTEQKNPANRDGFFNVMLTCVVILLVLLLCFLFPSLYSHVSAWRTRRALTRSSSQNKRHLKLFKGHKEGYIRL
;
A
#
# COMPACT_ATOMS: atom_id res chain seq x y z
N MET A 1 -5.08 37.31 -0.88
CA MET A 1 -6.38 36.90 -1.43
C MET A 1 -7.24 36.57 -0.22
N ASN A 2 -8.11 37.49 0.18
CA ASN A 2 -8.92 37.40 1.39
C ASN A 2 -10.08 36.42 1.12
N HIS A 3 -10.06 35.25 1.73
CA HIS A 3 -11.25 34.41 1.84
C HIS A 3 -11.97 34.77 3.13
N ALA A 4 -13.26 35.04 2.98
CA ALA A 4 -14.16 35.51 4.01
C ALA A 4 -14.55 34.37 4.96
N ASP A 5 -13.91 34.30 6.13
CA ASP A 5 -14.38 33.49 7.27
C ASP A 5 -15.31 34.34 8.14
N GLY A 6 -16.52 34.57 7.63
CA GLY A 6 -17.60 35.29 8.32
C GLY A 6 -18.63 34.38 8.99
N ALA A 7 -18.34 33.10 9.25
CA ALA A 7 -19.35 32.12 9.70
C ALA A 7 -19.11 31.50 11.08
N HIS A 8 -18.05 31.90 11.82
CA HIS A 8 -17.69 31.28 13.11
C HIS A 8 -18.10 32.07 14.36
N THR A 9 -18.86 33.17 14.24
CA THR A 9 -19.15 34.08 15.38
C THR A 9 -20.56 34.03 15.96
N ASP A 10 -21.47 33.25 15.40
CA ASP A 10 -22.81 33.11 15.98
C ASP A 10 -22.90 31.80 16.75
N ASN A 11 -22.20 31.73 17.88
CA ASN A 11 -22.54 30.78 18.93
C ASN A 11 -23.41 31.50 19.97
N PRO A 12 -24.72 31.70 19.71
CA PRO A 12 -25.58 32.41 20.64
C PRO A 12 -25.62 31.66 21.98
N VAL A 13 -25.44 32.40 23.08
CA VAL A 13 -25.53 31.84 24.43
C VAL A 13 -26.90 31.15 24.59
N PRO A 14 -26.94 29.88 25.00
CA PRO A 14 -28.19 29.14 25.05
C PRO A 14 -29.18 29.78 26.02
N ARG A 15 -30.39 30.04 25.52
CA ARG A 15 -31.46 30.74 26.26
C ARG A 15 -32.48 29.78 26.89
N THR A 16 -32.50 28.53 26.44
CA THR A 16 -33.43 27.48 26.88
C THR A 16 -32.69 26.16 27.10
N VAL A 17 -33.31 25.25 27.87
CA VAL A 17 -32.76 23.90 28.12
C VAL A 17 -32.62 23.11 26.82
N SER A 18 -33.56 23.26 25.89
CA SER A 18 -33.51 22.62 24.57
C SER A 18 -32.32 23.11 23.75
N ASN A 19 -32.11 24.42 23.70
CA ASN A 19 -31.01 25.01 22.98
C ASN A 19 -29.66 24.66 23.61
N LEU A 20 -29.58 24.59 24.95
CA LEU A 20 -28.38 24.12 25.65
C LEU A 20 -28.02 22.68 25.25
N LEU A 21 -29.00 21.78 25.16
CA LEU A 21 -28.74 20.39 24.74
C LEU A 21 -28.20 20.32 23.31
N VAL A 22 -28.85 21.01 22.37
CA VAL A 22 -28.40 21.09 20.98
C VAL A 22 -27.00 21.69 20.90
N HIS A 23 -26.72 22.74 21.68
CA HIS A 23 -25.43 23.40 21.72
C HIS A 23 -24.31 22.47 22.22
N VAL A 24 -24.54 21.72 23.29
CA VAL A 24 -23.58 20.74 23.83
C VAL A 24 -23.34 19.61 22.84
N LEU A 25 -24.39 19.05 22.25
CA LEU A 25 -24.25 17.99 21.24
C LEU A 25 -23.51 18.49 19.99
N GLY A 26 -23.83 19.70 19.52
CA GLY A 26 -23.14 20.34 18.40
C GLY A 26 -21.66 20.52 18.67
N THR A 27 -21.30 21.11 19.81
CA THR A 27 -19.91 21.30 20.22
C THR A 27 -19.14 19.97 20.29
N HIS A 28 -19.77 18.91 20.78
CA HIS A 28 -19.16 17.57 20.78
C HIS A 28 -18.95 17.03 19.36
N VAL A 29 -19.93 17.16 18.47
CA VAL A 29 -19.79 16.72 17.06
C VAL A 29 -18.68 17.51 16.36
N ASP A 30 -18.60 18.81 16.59
CA ASP A 30 -17.56 19.68 16.02
C ASP A 30 -16.17 19.29 16.53
N HIS A 31 -16.02 18.97 17.81
CA HIS A 31 -14.74 18.47 18.33
C HIS A 31 -14.35 17.12 17.70
N VAL A 32 -15.31 16.19 17.51
CA VAL A 32 -15.01 14.93 16.79
C VAL A 32 -14.59 15.23 15.35
N HIS A 33 -15.24 16.18 14.69
CA HIS A 33 -14.87 16.61 13.34
C HIS A 33 -13.42 17.14 13.26
N ASP A 34 -13.01 17.97 14.23
CA ASP A 34 -11.63 18.46 14.32
C ASP A 34 -10.62 17.32 14.51
N ILE A 35 -10.95 16.32 15.33
CA ILE A 35 -10.09 15.15 15.52
C ILE A 35 -9.93 14.38 14.22
N VAL A 36 -11.02 14.13 13.49
CA VAL A 36 -10.99 13.42 12.21
C VAL A 36 -10.17 14.20 11.19
N THR A 37 -10.36 15.52 11.09
CA THR A 37 -9.62 16.38 10.16
C THR A 37 -8.11 16.38 10.45
N ARG A 38 -7.72 16.37 11.73
CA ARG A 38 -6.32 16.24 12.13
C ARG A 38 -5.72 14.89 11.71
N LEU A 39 -6.45 13.79 11.92
CA LEU A 39 -6.01 12.45 11.52
C LEU A 39 -5.89 12.31 10.00
N GLU A 40 -6.84 12.89 9.25
CA GLU A 40 -6.80 12.92 7.79
C GLU A 40 -5.57 13.70 7.28
N THR A 41 -5.30 14.87 7.86
CA THR A 41 -4.12 15.68 7.50
C THR A 41 -2.81 14.93 7.82
N GLU A 42 -2.77 14.22 8.95
CA GLU A 42 -1.60 13.38 9.28
C GLU A 42 -1.43 12.25 8.24
N LEU A 43 -2.52 11.57 7.87
CA LEU A 43 -2.52 10.52 6.85
C LEU A 43 -2.00 11.04 5.50
N ASP A 44 -2.52 12.17 5.03
CA ASP A 44 -2.10 12.80 3.78
C ASP A 44 -0.60 13.16 3.80
N SER A 45 -0.10 13.63 4.95
CA SER A 45 1.33 13.96 5.10
C SER A 45 2.23 12.71 5.02
N ILE A 46 1.72 11.55 5.48
CA ILE A 46 2.42 10.27 5.41
C ILE A 46 2.38 9.74 3.97
N GLU A 47 1.24 9.81 3.30
CA GLU A 47 1.10 9.42 1.89
C GLU A 47 2.05 10.23 0.99
N LEU A 48 2.12 11.54 1.17
CA LEU A 48 3.02 12.41 0.40
C LEU A 48 4.51 12.07 0.65
N GLN A 49 4.86 11.64 1.86
CA GLN A 49 6.21 11.17 2.17
C GLN A 49 6.47 9.76 1.60
N LEU A 50 5.44 8.93 1.50
CA LEU A 50 5.50 7.60 0.88
C LEU A 50 5.75 7.70 -0.63
N ASP A 51 5.09 8.64 -1.31
CA ASP A 51 5.28 8.90 -2.75
C ASP A 51 6.72 9.31 -3.10
N LYS A 52 7.42 9.97 -2.17
CA LYS A 52 8.84 10.33 -2.36
C LYS A 52 9.78 9.12 -2.31
N GLY A 53 9.31 7.97 -1.79
CA GLY A 53 10.01 6.68 -1.80
C GLY A 53 11.27 6.59 -0.92
N GLY A 54 11.83 5.38 -0.84
CA GLY A 54 13.17 5.13 -0.32
C GLY A 54 13.32 5.19 1.21
N HIS A 55 14.07 6.18 1.72
CA HIS A 55 14.48 6.27 3.13
C HIS A 55 13.29 6.41 4.09
N PHE A 56 12.22 7.07 3.65
CA PHE A 56 11.01 7.23 4.46
C PHE A 56 10.30 5.89 4.70
N MET A 57 10.10 5.07 3.67
CA MET A 57 9.53 3.71 3.82
C MET A 57 10.34 2.87 4.80
N ARG A 58 11.67 2.96 4.73
CA ARG A 58 12.56 2.23 5.63
C ARG A 58 12.44 2.73 7.08
N LYS A 59 12.37 4.05 7.29
CA LYS A 59 12.11 4.65 8.61
C LYS A 59 10.74 4.21 9.17
N LEU A 60 9.75 4.10 8.29
CA LEU A 60 8.39 3.76 8.66
C LEU A 60 8.23 2.27 8.99
N LEU A 61 8.98 1.38 8.33
CA LEU A 61 9.10 -0.02 8.76
C LEU A 61 9.76 -0.15 10.13
N LEU A 62 10.75 0.69 10.45
CA LEU A 62 11.36 0.72 11.78
C LEU A 62 10.35 1.19 12.84
N ASP A 63 9.44 2.09 12.45
CA ASP A 63 8.29 2.50 13.26
C ASP A 63 7.05 1.63 12.97
N GLY A 64 7.22 0.30 13.02
CA GLY A 64 6.19 -0.68 12.67
C GLY A 64 4.91 -0.65 13.52
N ARG A 65 4.80 0.26 14.49
CA ARG A 65 3.59 0.47 15.30
C ARG A 65 2.74 1.63 14.82
N ARG A 66 3.22 2.49 13.92
CA ARG A 66 2.52 3.73 13.55
C ARG A 66 1.18 3.48 12.86
N PHE A 67 1.17 2.69 11.76
CA PHE A 67 -0.09 2.37 11.07
C PHE A 67 -1.04 1.51 11.90
N PRO A 68 -0.58 0.44 12.59
CA PRO A 68 -1.48 -0.32 13.46
C PRO A 68 -2.14 0.52 14.55
N LYS A 69 -1.41 1.47 15.14
CA LYS A 69 -1.96 2.41 16.12
C LYS A 69 -2.99 3.35 15.49
N MET A 70 -2.64 4.01 14.39
CA MET A 70 -3.56 4.91 13.69
C MET A 70 -4.83 4.18 13.23
N HIS A 71 -4.69 2.97 12.70
CA HIS A 71 -5.83 2.11 12.34
C HIS A 71 -6.72 1.80 13.56
N LEU A 72 -6.12 1.43 14.69
CA LEU A 72 -6.85 1.13 15.92
C LEU A 72 -7.58 2.37 16.48
N ASP A 73 -6.94 3.54 16.44
CA ASP A 73 -7.52 4.79 16.93
C ASP A 73 -8.69 5.25 16.05
N LEU A 74 -8.55 5.14 14.71
CA LEU A 74 -9.65 5.38 13.77
C LEU A 74 -10.80 4.39 13.97
N GLN A 75 -10.52 3.10 14.19
CA GLN A 75 -11.52 2.07 14.49
C GLN A 75 -12.30 2.38 15.78
N ARG A 76 -11.59 2.76 16.85
CA ARG A 76 -12.22 3.17 18.11
C ARG A 76 -13.12 4.39 17.93
N LEU A 77 -12.64 5.39 17.19
CA LEU A 77 -13.43 6.58 16.90
C LEU A 77 -14.67 6.24 16.06
N LEU A 78 -14.53 5.36 15.08
CA LEU A 78 -15.62 4.90 14.22
C LEU A 78 -16.69 4.17 15.03
N GLN A 79 -16.28 3.35 15.99
CA GLN A 79 -17.19 2.69 16.91
C GLN A 79 -17.98 3.70 17.74
N VAL A 80 -17.31 4.71 18.33
CA VAL A 80 -17.98 5.76 19.12
C VAL A 80 -18.99 6.55 18.27
N VAL A 81 -18.60 6.97 17.06
CA VAL A 81 -19.48 7.69 16.13
C VAL A 81 -20.65 6.81 15.67
N SER A 82 -20.41 5.51 15.43
CA SER A 82 -21.46 4.55 15.06
C SER A 82 -22.49 4.35 16.16
N HIS A 83 -22.07 4.36 17.43
CA HIS A 83 -22.99 4.37 18.56
C HIS A 83 -23.78 5.68 18.63
N GLY A 84 -23.14 6.83 18.41
CA GLY A 84 -23.81 8.13 18.35
C GLY A 84 -24.91 8.18 17.28
N ASP A 85 -24.65 7.65 16.08
CA ASP A 85 -25.60 7.56 14.97
C ASP A 85 -26.86 6.72 15.32
N GLN A 86 -26.77 5.79 16.27
CA GLN A 86 -27.91 5.01 16.76
C GLN A 86 -28.66 5.72 17.90
N VAL A 87 -27.93 6.44 18.76
CA VAL A 87 -28.48 7.09 19.96
C VAL A 87 -29.16 8.41 19.62
N PHE A 88 -28.55 9.24 18.77
CA PHE A 88 -29.02 10.61 18.51
C PHE A 88 -30.44 10.63 17.90
N PRO A 89 -30.82 9.75 16.95
CA PRO A 89 -32.20 9.68 16.47
C PRO A 89 -33.22 9.34 17.57
N ARG A 90 -32.85 8.45 18.51
CA ARG A 90 -33.70 8.09 19.65
C ARG A 90 -33.85 9.26 20.64
N VAL A 91 -32.76 9.99 20.87
CA VAL A 91 -32.79 11.22 21.70
C VAL A 91 -33.72 12.24 21.04
N LYS A 92 -33.59 12.46 19.73
CA LYS A 92 -34.47 13.36 18.97
C LYS A 92 -35.95 13.01 19.12
N GLU A 93 -36.29 11.74 18.94
CA GLU A 93 -37.68 11.26 19.07
C GLU A 93 -38.24 11.53 20.48
N LYS A 94 -37.45 11.26 21.53
CA LYS A 94 -37.86 11.53 22.92
C LYS A 94 -37.96 13.03 23.21
N CYS A 95 -37.03 13.84 22.71
CA CYS A 95 -37.05 15.29 22.85
C CYS A 95 -38.26 15.92 22.16
N ALA A 96 -38.58 15.49 20.94
CA ALA A 96 -39.74 15.99 20.18
C ALA A 96 -41.09 15.73 20.89
N SER A 97 -41.17 14.73 21.76
CA SER A 97 -42.38 14.44 22.56
C SER A 97 -42.57 15.36 23.79
N LYS A 98 -41.57 16.19 24.13
CA LYS A 98 -41.58 17.02 25.34
C LYS A 98 -42.00 18.45 25.02
N SER A 99 -42.83 19.04 25.88
CA SER A 99 -43.36 20.40 25.70
C SER A 99 -42.32 21.53 25.80
N TRP A 100 -41.17 21.27 26.42
CA TRP A 100 -40.08 22.25 26.57
C TRP A 100 -39.08 22.23 25.40
N PHE A 101 -39.28 21.36 24.41
CA PHE A 101 -38.40 21.23 23.26
C PHE A 101 -39.05 21.90 22.04
N THR A 102 -38.42 22.94 21.51
CA THR A 102 -38.99 23.70 20.39
C THR A 102 -38.84 22.93 19.08
N SER A 103 -39.73 23.19 18.12
CA SER A 103 -39.64 22.59 16.78
C SER A 103 -38.34 22.96 16.05
N GLU A 104 -37.83 24.16 16.28
CA GLU A 104 -36.55 24.64 15.72
C GLU A 104 -35.38 23.81 16.25
N ASP A 105 -35.35 23.52 17.56
CA ASP A 105 -34.31 22.67 18.17
C ASP A 105 -34.40 21.21 17.68
N VAL A 106 -35.60 20.71 17.33
CA VAL A 106 -35.75 19.37 16.71
C VAL A 106 -35.10 19.33 15.33
N VAL A 107 -35.29 20.37 14.52
CA VAL A 107 -34.66 20.49 13.20
C VAL A 107 -33.15 20.59 13.34
N ALA A 108 -32.66 21.43 14.27
CA ALA A 108 -31.23 21.54 14.54
C ALA A 108 -30.60 20.20 14.97
N LEU A 109 -31.31 19.41 15.78
CA LEU A 109 -30.85 18.07 16.18
C LEU A 109 -30.85 17.08 15.00
N GLU A 110 -31.79 17.18 14.06
CA GLU A 110 -31.76 16.39 12.82
C GLU A 110 -30.55 16.74 11.95
N ASP A 111 -30.21 18.02 11.84
CA ASP A 111 -29.01 18.47 11.13
C ASP A 111 -27.74 17.92 11.78
N LEU A 112 -27.66 17.91 13.12
CA LEU A 112 -26.55 17.30 13.86
C LEU A 112 -26.43 15.79 13.60
N ILE A 113 -27.54 15.06 13.54
CA ILE A 113 -27.56 13.64 13.14
C ILE A 113 -27.01 13.48 11.72
N GLY A 114 -27.43 14.34 10.78
CA GLY A 114 -26.91 14.35 9.42
C GLY A 114 -25.41 14.58 9.35
N ARG A 115 -24.88 15.54 10.12
CA ARG A 115 -23.43 15.80 10.23
C ARG A 115 -22.68 14.60 10.79
N LEU A 116 -23.19 13.98 11.86
CA LEU A 116 -22.59 12.80 12.48
C LEU A 116 -22.52 11.61 11.51
N ARG A 117 -23.56 11.40 10.68
CA ARG A 117 -23.57 10.35 9.64
C ARG A 117 -22.51 10.58 8.57
N ARG A 118 -22.39 11.81 8.06
CA ARG A 118 -21.33 12.16 7.10
C ARG A 118 -19.94 11.95 7.71
N LEU A 119 -19.77 12.31 8.98
CA LEU A 119 -18.52 12.10 9.70
C LEU A 119 -18.17 10.61 9.84
N LYS A 120 -19.17 9.76 10.12
CA LYS A 120 -19.03 8.30 10.15
C LYS A 120 -18.54 7.74 8.82
N GLU A 121 -19.15 8.18 7.72
CA GLU A 121 -18.79 7.75 6.36
C GLU A 121 -17.35 8.15 6.02
N ASN A 122 -16.99 9.42 6.28
CA ASN A 122 -15.63 9.92 6.08
C ASN A 122 -14.60 9.12 6.89
N LEU A 123 -14.92 8.84 8.15
CA LEU A 123 -14.04 8.06 9.01
C LEU A 123 -13.87 6.60 8.53
N GLY A 124 -14.94 6.01 7.98
CA GLY A 124 -14.87 4.71 7.30
C GLY A 124 -13.95 4.74 6.07
N PHE A 125 -14.03 5.81 5.27
CA PHE A 125 -13.15 6.00 4.11
C PHE A 125 -11.68 6.15 4.54
N ILE A 126 -11.39 6.98 5.54
CA ILE A 126 -10.03 7.16 6.08
C ILE A 126 -9.50 5.82 6.62
N THR A 127 -10.31 5.06 7.33
CA THR A 127 -9.93 3.73 7.85
C THR A 127 -9.52 2.77 6.72
N ASN A 128 -10.27 2.76 5.61
CA ASN A 128 -9.95 1.96 4.42
C ASN A 128 -8.68 2.45 3.70
N ARG A 129 -8.41 3.75 3.70
CA ARG A 129 -7.15 4.30 3.18
C ARG A 129 -5.97 3.79 4.00
N VAL A 130 -6.07 3.85 5.33
CA VAL A 130 -5.01 3.36 6.24
C VAL A 130 -4.73 1.87 6.03
N THR A 131 -5.75 1.03 5.89
CA THR A 131 -5.55 -0.42 5.63
C THR A 131 -4.88 -0.67 4.28
N THR A 132 -5.23 0.11 3.26
CA THR A 132 -4.62 0.03 1.93
C THR A 132 -3.14 0.42 1.98
N LEU A 133 -2.80 1.49 2.71
CA LEU A 133 -1.40 1.89 2.91
C LEU A 133 -0.60 0.84 3.67
N GLN A 134 -1.18 0.26 4.73
CA GLN A 134 -0.54 -0.81 5.48
C GLN A 134 -0.22 -2.01 4.57
N ALA A 135 -1.18 -2.44 3.74
CA ALA A 135 -0.96 -3.52 2.77
C ALA A 135 0.12 -3.17 1.74
N SER A 136 0.20 -1.91 1.28
CA SER A 136 1.23 -1.46 0.34
C SER A 136 2.63 -1.53 0.96
N LEU A 137 2.77 -1.23 2.25
CA LEU A 137 4.02 -1.30 2.98
C LEU A 137 4.46 -2.74 3.22
N ASP A 138 3.53 -3.63 3.58
CA ASP A 138 3.81 -5.06 3.74
C ASP A 138 4.27 -5.69 2.41
N SER A 139 3.63 -5.29 1.30
CA SER A 139 4.04 -5.69 -0.04
C SER A 139 5.46 -5.21 -0.36
N TRP A 140 5.78 -3.95 -0.07
CA TRP A 140 7.12 -3.41 -0.30
C TRP A 140 8.18 -4.08 0.57
N GLN A 141 7.89 -4.34 1.85
CA GLN A 141 8.79 -5.05 2.74
C GLN A 141 9.08 -6.46 2.22
N SER A 142 8.03 -7.16 1.77
CA SER A 142 8.16 -8.50 1.17
C SER A 142 9.04 -8.46 -0.08
N GLU A 143 8.91 -7.43 -0.92
CA GLU A 143 9.76 -7.24 -2.09
C GLU A 143 11.24 -7.03 -1.70
N GLN A 144 11.51 -6.23 -0.66
CA GLN A 144 12.89 -6.04 -0.17
C GLN A 144 13.49 -7.35 0.38
N ILE A 145 12.72 -8.11 1.14
CA ILE A 145 13.15 -9.42 1.67
C ILE A 145 13.43 -10.38 0.51
N ASN A 146 12.52 -10.46 -0.45
CA ASN A 146 12.67 -11.34 -1.61
C ASN A 146 13.90 -10.96 -2.45
N LYS A 147 14.16 -9.66 -2.62
CA LYS A 147 15.37 -9.17 -3.30
C LYS A 147 16.65 -9.52 -2.53
N SER A 148 16.63 -9.42 -1.20
CA SER A 148 17.77 -9.83 -0.37
C SER A 148 18.02 -11.33 -0.46
N LEU A 149 16.97 -12.14 -0.39
CA LEU A 149 17.05 -13.60 -0.52
C LEU A 149 17.58 -14.00 -1.89
N TYR A 150 17.12 -13.34 -2.97
CA TYR A 150 17.62 -13.57 -4.32
C TYR A 150 19.14 -13.41 -4.41
N TYR A 151 19.71 -12.34 -3.84
CA TYR A 151 21.16 -12.15 -3.84
C TYR A 151 21.91 -13.18 -3.00
N LEU A 152 21.36 -13.57 -1.84
CA LEU A 152 21.95 -14.62 -1.01
C LEU A 152 21.94 -15.97 -1.74
N SER A 153 20.81 -16.35 -2.34
CA SER A 153 20.70 -17.58 -3.14
C SER A 153 21.66 -17.57 -4.33
N PHE A 154 21.77 -16.43 -5.03
CA PHE A 154 22.75 -16.26 -6.11
C PHE A 154 24.19 -16.49 -5.61
N LEU A 155 24.56 -15.90 -4.47
CA LEU A 155 25.87 -16.09 -3.87
C LEU A 155 26.12 -17.56 -3.48
N SER A 156 25.12 -18.22 -2.89
CA SER A 156 25.22 -19.64 -2.53
C SER A 156 25.42 -20.54 -3.75
N ILE A 157 24.73 -20.29 -4.86
CA ILE A 157 24.89 -21.07 -6.10
C ILE A 157 26.32 -20.97 -6.65
N ILE A 158 26.97 -19.81 -6.51
CA ILE A 158 28.36 -19.61 -6.93
C ILE A 158 29.33 -20.27 -5.94
N PHE A 159 29.15 -20.03 -4.64
CA PHE A 159 30.11 -20.48 -3.63
C PHE A 159 30.03 -21.96 -3.32
N LEU A 160 28.86 -22.60 -3.43
CA LEU A 160 28.72 -24.03 -3.13
C LEU A 160 29.65 -24.92 -3.99
N PRO A 161 29.64 -24.85 -5.33
CA PRO A 161 30.52 -25.69 -6.15
C PRO A 161 32.00 -25.30 -5.99
N LEU A 162 32.32 -24.01 -5.85
CA LEU A 162 33.68 -23.55 -5.59
C LEU A 162 34.21 -24.11 -4.25
N SER A 163 33.37 -24.09 -3.20
CA SER A 163 33.70 -24.63 -1.87
C SER A 163 33.94 -26.13 -1.92
N ILE A 164 33.16 -26.87 -2.70
CA ILE A 164 33.38 -28.31 -2.92
C ILE A 164 34.73 -28.55 -3.58
N VAL A 165 35.06 -27.81 -4.65
CA VAL A 165 36.36 -27.95 -5.34
C VAL A 165 37.49 -27.64 -4.36
N THR A 166 37.49 -26.48 -3.70
CA THR A 166 38.54 -26.14 -2.74
C THR A 166 38.62 -27.09 -1.56
N GLY A 167 37.47 -27.64 -1.12
CA GLY A 167 37.39 -28.64 -0.06
C GLY A 167 38.07 -29.95 -0.46
N VAL A 168 37.73 -30.51 -1.62
CA VAL A 168 38.32 -31.76 -2.14
C VAL A 168 39.83 -31.62 -2.33
N PHE A 169 40.30 -30.51 -2.91
CA PHE A 169 41.75 -30.28 -3.10
C PHE A 169 42.49 -29.88 -1.83
N GLY A 170 41.79 -29.39 -0.80
CA GLY A 170 42.36 -29.07 0.51
C GLY A 170 42.42 -30.25 1.48
N MET A 171 41.79 -31.38 1.13
CA MET A 171 41.87 -32.60 1.93
C MET A 171 43.22 -33.28 1.73
N ASN A 172 43.88 -33.66 2.83
CA ASN A 172 45.14 -34.41 2.83
C ASN A 172 44.92 -35.89 2.53
N VAL A 173 44.30 -36.21 1.39
CA VAL A 173 44.01 -37.58 0.94
C VAL A 173 44.79 -37.90 -0.34
N GLY A 174 45.28 -39.12 -0.46
CA GLY A 174 45.99 -39.59 -1.67
C GLY A 174 45.03 -39.87 -2.83
N GLY A 175 45.53 -39.77 -4.07
CA GLY A 175 44.75 -40.10 -5.27
C GLY A 175 43.91 -38.96 -5.86
N VAL A 176 44.06 -37.71 -5.37
CA VAL A 176 43.40 -36.54 -5.96
C VAL A 176 44.08 -36.19 -7.30
N PRO A 177 43.32 -36.05 -8.41
CA PRO A 177 43.89 -35.71 -9.72
C PRO A 177 44.68 -34.40 -9.66
N TRP A 178 45.71 -34.25 -10.50
CA TRP A 178 46.57 -33.05 -10.58
C TRP A 178 47.42 -32.69 -9.35
N THR A 179 47.49 -33.55 -8.31
CA THR A 179 48.33 -33.32 -7.12
C THR A 179 49.72 -33.95 -7.20
N GLU A 180 49.93 -34.97 -8.04
CA GLU A 180 51.23 -35.64 -8.19
C GLU A 180 52.18 -34.87 -9.11
N GLN A 181 53.07 -34.06 -8.53
CA GLN A 181 54.04 -33.22 -9.25
C GLN A 181 55.25 -33.98 -9.83
N LYS A 182 55.44 -35.26 -9.48
CA LYS A 182 56.59 -36.07 -9.95
C LYS A 182 56.47 -36.51 -11.42
N ASN A 183 55.27 -36.53 -11.98
CA ASN A 183 55.04 -36.87 -13.38
C ASN A 183 55.12 -35.60 -14.27
N PRO A 184 55.91 -35.60 -15.37
CA PRO A 184 56.01 -34.45 -16.26
C PRO A 184 54.68 -34.06 -16.94
N ALA A 185 53.71 -34.97 -17.00
CA ALA A 185 52.35 -34.73 -17.49
C ALA A 185 51.47 -33.85 -16.57
N ASN A 186 51.83 -33.69 -15.28
CA ASN A 186 51.04 -32.97 -14.27
C ASN A 186 51.62 -31.61 -13.87
N ARG A 187 52.59 -31.09 -14.64
CA ARG A 187 53.33 -29.85 -14.28
C ARG A 187 52.41 -28.63 -14.10
N ASP A 188 51.26 -28.62 -14.79
CA ASP A 188 50.29 -27.52 -14.80
C ASP A 188 49.04 -27.79 -13.93
N GLY A 189 49.10 -28.74 -12.99
CA GLY A 189 47.95 -29.18 -12.20
C GLY A 189 47.21 -28.05 -11.46
N PHE A 190 47.94 -27.10 -10.87
CA PHE A 190 47.35 -25.93 -10.21
C PHE A 190 46.57 -25.03 -11.18
N PHE A 191 47.11 -24.80 -12.38
CA PHE A 191 46.44 -24.00 -13.41
C PHE A 191 45.17 -24.69 -13.92
N ASN A 192 45.18 -26.02 -14.05
CA ASN A 192 43.99 -26.79 -14.46
C ASN A 192 42.85 -26.69 -13.43
N VAL A 193 43.16 -26.71 -12.12
CA VAL A 193 42.16 -26.51 -11.06
C VAL A 193 41.60 -25.09 -11.09
N MET A 194 42.47 -24.08 -11.22
CA MET A 194 42.03 -22.68 -11.35
C MET A 194 41.17 -22.46 -12.60
N LEU A 195 41.54 -23.06 -13.74
CA LEU A 195 40.75 -23.02 -14.97
C LEU A 195 39.38 -23.66 -14.75
N THR A 196 39.32 -24.80 -14.07
CA THR A 196 38.06 -25.50 -13.76
C THR A 196 37.14 -24.62 -12.91
N CYS A 197 37.67 -23.95 -11.88
CA CYS A 197 36.90 -23.00 -11.05
C CYS A 197 36.35 -21.82 -11.88
N VAL A 198 37.16 -21.25 -12.77
CA VAL A 198 36.74 -20.15 -13.66
C VAL A 198 35.67 -20.60 -14.64
N VAL A 199 35.82 -21.80 -15.23
CA VAL A 199 34.82 -22.38 -16.13
C VAL A 199 33.49 -22.61 -15.40
N ILE A 200 33.51 -23.18 -14.19
CA ILE A 200 32.31 -23.37 -13.36
C ILE A 200 31.61 -22.02 -13.11
N LEU A 201 32.37 -20.99 -12.72
CA LEU A 201 31.83 -19.66 -12.46
C LEU A 201 31.22 -19.02 -13.72
N LEU A 202 31.89 -19.13 -14.87
CA LEU A 202 31.38 -18.63 -16.16
C LEU A 202 30.11 -19.36 -16.61
N VAL A 203 30.05 -20.68 -16.44
CA VAL A 203 28.86 -21.48 -16.77
C VAL A 203 27.68 -21.08 -15.89
N LEU A 204 27.88 -20.92 -14.58
CA LEU A 204 26.83 -20.47 -13.65
C LEU A 204 26.32 -19.07 -14.00
N LEU A 205 27.24 -18.14 -14.35
CA LEU A 205 26.91 -16.78 -14.75
C LEU A 205 26.12 -16.78 -16.07
N LEU A 206 26.54 -17.56 -17.07
CA LEU A 206 25.82 -17.73 -18.34
C LEU A 206 24.41 -18.32 -18.14
N CYS A 207 24.29 -19.37 -17.33
CA CYS A 207 23.00 -19.98 -16.97
C CYS A 207 22.05 -18.99 -16.31
N PHE A 208 22.56 -17.94 -15.66
CA PHE A 208 21.75 -16.93 -14.99
C PHE A 208 21.37 -15.75 -15.91
N LEU A 209 22.25 -15.37 -16.85
CA LEU A 209 21.93 -14.35 -17.86
C LEU A 209 20.88 -14.84 -18.87
N PHE A 210 20.91 -16.12 -19.26
CA PHE A 210 20.02 -16.64 -20.30
C PHE A 210 18.51 -16.52 -19.96
N PRO A 211 18.03 -16.92 -18.76
CA PRO A 211 16.63 -16.75 -18.36
C PRO A 211 16.23 -15.29 -18.15
N SER A 212 17.16 -14.46 -17.65
CA SER A 212 16.97 -13.01 -17.50
C SER A 212 16.73 -12.32 -18.85
N LEU A 213 17.57 -12.60 -19.85
CA LEU A 213 17.37 -12.09 -21.20
C LEU A 213 16.10 -12.65 -21.86
N TYR A 214 15.80 -13.94 -21.67
CA TYR A 214 14.62 -14.57 -22.25
C TYR A 214 13.30 -14.00 -21.70
N SER A 215 13.22 -13.75 -20.38
CA SER A 215 12.05 -13.13 -19.74
C SER A 215 11.84 -11.67 -20.18
N HIS A 216 12.91 -10.88 -20.30
CA HIS A 216 12.82 -9.51 -20.82
C HIS A 216 12.33 -9.44 -22.26
N VAL A 217 12.85 -10.32 -23.13
CA VAL A 217 12.48 -10.36 -24.56
C VAL A 217 11.05 -10.87 -24.75
N SER A 218 10.64 -11.89 -24.01
CA SER A 218 9.26 -12.42 -24.07
C SER A 218 8.23 -11.44 -23.52
N ALA A 219 8.50 -10.78 -22.38
CA ALA A 219 7.62 -9.74 -21.82
C ALA A 219 7.40 -8.56 -22.77
N TRP A 220 8.44 -8.16 -23.50
CA TRP A 220 8.34 -7.14 -24.54
C TRP A 220 7.52 -7.60 -25.75
N ARG A 221 7.61 -8.88 -26.12
CA ARG A 221 6.78 -9.50 -27.18
C ARG A 221 5.30 -9.51 -26.80
N THR A 222 4.97 -9.80 -25.55
CA THR A 222 3.59 -9.84 -25.05
C THR A 222 2.96 -8.44 -25.00
N ARG A 223 3.72 -7.40 -24.60
CA ARG A 223 3.24 -6.00 -24.64
C ARG A 223 2.95 -5.50 -26.07
N ARG A 224 3.75 -5.94 -27.05
CA ARG A 224 3.47 -5.66 -28.48
C ARG A 224 2.26 -6.41 -29.01
N ALA A 225 1.98 -7.61 -28.52
CA ALA A 225 0.82 -8.39 -28.95
C ALA A 225 -0.50 -7.75 -28.46
N LEU A 226 -0.54 -7.25 -27.22
CA LEU A 226 -1.71 -6.57 -26.64
C LEU A 226 -2.04 -5.25 -27.34
N THR A 227 -1.03 -4.47 -27.72
CA THR A 227 -1.23 -3.23 -28.50
C THR A 227 -1.76 -3.50 -29.91
N ARG A 228 -1.40 -4.65 -30.52
CA ARG A 228 -1.92 -5.07 -31.82
C ARG A 228 -3.37 -5.57 -31.75
N SER A 229 -3.75 -6.25 -30.67
CA SER A 229 -5.14 -6.68 -30.39
C SER A 229 -6.07 -5.50 -30.09
N SER A 230 -5.62 -4.51 -29.31
CA SER A 230 -6.39 -3.27 -29.04
C SER A 230 -6.71 -2.48 -30.32
N SER A 231 -5.79 -2.49 -31.29
CA SER A 231 -5.99 -1.86 -32.61
C SER A 231 -7.05 -2.58 -33.46
N GLN A 232 -7.08 -3.92 -33.44
CA GLN A 232 -8.11 -4.70 -34.13
C GLN A 232 -9.50 -4.53 -33.50
N ASN A 233 -9.59 -4.52 -32.17
CA ASN A 233 -10.88 -4.34 -31.47
C ASN A 233 -11.46 -2.92 -31.69
N LYS A 234 -10.60 -1.89 -31.78
CA LYS A 234 -11.01 -0.53 -32.16
C LYS A 234 -11.51 -0.42 -33.61
N ARG A 235 -10.97 -1.21 -34.54
CA ARG A 235 -11.49 -1.28 -35.93
C ARG A 235 -12.85 -1.99 -35.99
N HIS A 236 -13.03 -3.06 -35.23
CA HIS A 236 -14.30 -3.79 -35.18
C HIS A 236 -15.43 -2.95 -34.56
N LEU A 237 -15.14 -2.16 -33.51
CA LEU A 237 -16.11 -1.24 -32.89
C LEU A 237 -16.51 -0.09 -33.82
N LYS A 238 -15.58 0.42 -34.65
CA LYS A 238 -15.89 1.44 -35.67
C LYS A 238 -16.80 0.91 -36.77
N LEU A 239 -16.61 -0.35 -37.21
CA LEU A 239 -17.51 -1.00 -38.17
C LEU A 239 -18.92 -1.18 -37.59
N PHE A 240 -19.04 -1.57 -36.33
CA PHE A 240 -20.33 -1.74 -35.65
C PHE A 240 -21.07 -0.41 -35.45
N LYS A 241 -20.35 0.68 -35.18
CA LYS A 241 -20.93 2.02 -35.01
C LYS A 241 -21.43 2.61 -36.34
N GLY A 242 -20.70 2.40 -37.44
CA GLY A 242 -21.14 2.80 -38.78
C GLY A 242 -22.40 2.06 -39.25
N HIS A 243 -22.57 0.79 -38.86
CA HIS A 243 -23.77 0.02 -39.20
C HIS A 243 -25.01 0.45 -38.39
N LYS A 244 -24.85 1.08 -37.22
CA LYS A 244 -25.99 1.56 -36.39
C LYS A 244 -26.52 2.93 -36.84
N GLU A 245 -25.67 3.79 -37.40
CA GLU A 245 -26.09 5.10 -37.90
C GLU A 245 -26.89 5.03 -39.23
N GLY A 246 -26.79 3.93 -39.97
CA GLY A 246 -27.55 3.70 -41.21
C GLY A 246 -29.04 3.35 -41.02
N TYR A 247 -29.44 2.85 -39.85
CA TYR A 247 -30.84 2.41 -39.59
C TYR A 247 -31.68 3.47 -38.86
N ILE A 248 -31.10 4.62 -38.51
CA ILE A 248 -31.81 5.73 -37.80
C ILE A 248 -32.16 6.87 -38.79
N ARG A 249 -31.91 6.68 -40.10
CA ARG A 249 -32.17 7.70 -41.14
C ARG A 249 -33.21 7.27 -42.21
N LEU A 250 -34.15 6.41 -41.85
CA LEU A 250 -35.42 6.21 -42.56
C LEU A 250 -36.57 6.44 -41.59
#